data_AF-A0A942WX71-F1
#
_entry.id   AF-A0A942WX71-F1
#
_cell.length_a   1.000
_cell.length_b   1.000
_cell.length_c   1.000
_cell.angle_alpha   90.00
_cell.angle_beta   90.00
_cell.angle_gamma   90.00
#
_symmetry.space_group_name_H-M   'P 1'
#
loop_
_entity.id
_entity.type
_entity.pdbx_description
1 polymer ?
#
loop_
_entity_poly.entity_id
_entity_poly.type
_entity_poly.pdbx_seq_one_letter_code
_entity_poly.pdbx_strand_id
1 'polypeptide(L)'
;MIRLDKIGANSHIVSVKLSKDMKQGNVVTLGQKVDGEREIYNAAAPTTAATDKIVVLTTPFHPYSPLENEKDFVLKAGVPQRAHYLTSGDIITVTEDLIEGSPVKNQFVSAQDGKEKLKFSATSPTADTIFVIDDIEPSVSSFYGEKGIVLRVL
;
A
#
# COMPACT_ATOMS: atom_id res chain seq x y z
N MET A 1 1.15 2.72 -8.19
CA MET A 1 1.94 3.83 -7.62
C MET A 1 1.30 4.29 -6.32
N ILE A 2 2.02 5.08 -5.52
CA ILE A 2 1.51 5.61 -4.24
C ILE A 2 2.01 7.03 -3.97
N ARG A 3 1.19 7.86 -3.32
CA ARG A 3 1.55 9.12 -2.69
C ARG A 3 1.17 9.08 -1.21
N LEU A 4 2.03 9.68 -0.39
CA LEU A 4 1.81 9.84 1.04
C LEU A 4 1.33 11.27 1.27
N ASP A 5 0.03 11.51 1.13
CA ASP A 5 -0.54 12.86 1.16
C ASP A 5 -0.63 13.42 2.58
N LYS A 6 -0.95 12.54 3.55
CA LYS A 6 -0.97 12.88 4.97
C LYS A 6 -0.66 11.63 5.79
N ILE A 7 0.54 11.60 6.38
CA ILE A 7 0.94 10.53 7.30
C ILE A 7 1.20 11.14 8.68
N GLY A 8 0.75 10.45 9.72
CA GLY A 8 0.95 10.85 11.10
C GLY A 8 2.43 11.07 11.41
N ALA A 9 2.75 12.15 12.12
CA ALA A 9 4.13 12.51 12.47
C ALA A 9 4.86 11.43 13.29
N ASN A 10 4.10 10.57 13.98
CA ASN A 10 4.62 9.46 14.79
C ASN A 10 4.54 8.11 14.05
N SER A 11 4.17 8.09 12.77
CA SER A 11 4.14 6.85 12.00
C SER A 11 5.55 6.31 11.83
N HIS A 12 5.69 4.99 11.98
CA HIS A 12 6.97 4.32 11.86
C HIS A 12 7.17 3.79 10.44
N ILE A 13 8.44 3.76 10.02
CA ILE A 13 8.87 3.11 8.78
C ILE A 13 9.51 1.79 9.17
N VAL A 14 9.22 0.74 8.43
CA VAL A 14 9.78 -0.60 8.64
C VAL A 14 10.48 -1.10 7.38
N SER A 15 11.52 -1.91 7.59
CA SER A 15 12.23 -2.62 6.52
C SER A 15 11.60 -4.00 6.33
N VAL A 16 11.19 -4.33 5.10
CA VAL A 16 10.61 -5.63 4.78
C VAL A 16 11.33 -6.35 3.66
N LYS A 17 11.44 -7.67 3.72
CA LYS A 17 11.98 -8.52 2.65
C LYS A 17 10.82 -9.21 1.94
N LEU A 18 10.70 -8.99 0.63
CA LEU A 18 9.60 -9.54 -0.16
C LEU A 18 9.93 -10.96 -0.63
N SER A 19 8.93 -11.84 -0.66
CA SER A 19 9.02 -13.21 -1.18
C SER A 19 8.84 -13.29 -2.71
N LYS A 20 8.25 -12.26 -3.31
CA LYS A 20 8.01 -12.12 -4.75
C LYS A 20 8.09 -10.64 -5.14
N ASP A 21 8.23 -10.36 -6.43
CA ASP A 21 8.18 -9.00 -6.95
C ASP A 21 6.79 -8.39 -6.66
N MET A 22 6.77 -7.14 -6.20
CA MET A 22 5.55 -6.40 -5.86
C MET A 22 5.61 -4.97 -6.40
N LYS A 23 4.50 -4.25 -6.30
CA LYS A 23 4.39 -2.84 -6.68
C LYS A 23 4.37 -1.94 -5.46
N GLN A 24 4.79 -0.70 -5.68
CA GLN A 24 4.51 0.40 -4.77
C GLN A 24 3.01 0.52 -4.50
N GLY A 25 2.64 0.73 -3.23
CA GLY A 25 1.26 0.81 -2.79
C GLY A 25 0.60 -0.53 -2.50
N ASN A 26 1.25 -1.67 -2.77
CA ASN A 26 0.77 -2.95 -2.25
C ASN A 26 0.79 -2.96 -0.72
N VAL A 27 -0.16 -3.68 -0.14
CA VAL A 27 -0.28 -3.86 1.30
C VAL A 27 0.24 -5.23 1.73
N VAL A 28 0.96 -5.26 2.84
CA VAL A 28 1.51 -6.50 3.43
C VAL A 28 1.40 -6.43 4.95
N THR A 29 1.58 -7.57 5.61
CA THR A 29 1.77 -7.66 7.05
C THR A 29 3.22 -8.01 7.38
N LEU A 30 3.63 -7.74 8.61
CA LEU A 30 4.96 -8.06 9.09
C LEU A 30 5.00 -9.48 9.62
N GLY A 31 5.78 -10.31 8.94
CA GLY A 31 6.16 -11.63 9.43
C GLY A 31 7.34 -11.58 10.39
N GLN A 32 8.02 -12.72 10.51
CA GLN A 32 9.17 -12.87 11.41
C GLN A 32 10.36 -12.00 10.96
N LYS A 33 11.16 -11.55 11.92
CA LYS A 33 12.46 -10.93 11.65
C LYS A 33 13.34 -11.91 10.85
N VAL A 34 14.04 -11.39 9.85
CA VAL A 34 14.98 -12.17 9.04
C VAL A 34 16.22 -12.45 9.88
N ASP A 35 16.59 -13.73 9.98
CA ASP A 35 17.75 -14.15 10.75
C ASP A 35 19.05 -13.57 10.18
N GLY A 36 19.97 -13.18 11.06
CA GLY A 36 21.23 -12.52 10.68
C GLY A 36 21.11 -11.09 10.14
N GLU A 37 19.92 -10.53 9.95
CA GLU A 37 19.71 -9.20 9.38
C GLU A 37 19.32 -8.15 10.44
N ARG A 38 19.70 -6.89 10.21
CA ARG A 38 19.37 -5.78 11.12
C ARG A 38 17.98 -5.23 10.83
N GLU A 39 17.03 -5.57 11.70
CA GLU A 39 15.66 -5.00 11.74
C GLU A 39 14.93 -5.07 10.40
N ILE A 40 15.10 -6.20 9.72
CA ILE A 40 14.38 -6.56 8.51
C ILE A 40 13.39 -7.66 8.86
N TYR A 41 12.14 -7.50 8.43
CA TYR A 41 11.06 -8.46 8.66
C TYR A 41 10.64 -9.08 7.33
N ASN A 42 10.21 -10.34 7.32
CA ASN A 42 9.61 -10.92 6.13
C ASN A 42 8.26 -10.25 5.86
N ALA A 43 7.98 -9.87 4.62
CA ALA A 43 6.63 -9.47 4.23
C ALA A 43 5.74 -10.70 4.05
N ALA A 44 4.54 -10.65 4.59
CA ALA A 44 3.50 -11.66 4.38
C ALA A 44 2.27 -11.03 3.74
N ALA A 45 1.49 -11.84 3.01
CA ALA A 45 0.18 -11.39 2.56
C ALA A 45 -0.73 -11.18 3.80
N PRO A 46 -1.61 -10.17 3.79
CA PRO A 46 -2.58 -9.97 4.87
C PRO A 46 -3.42 -11.22 5.12
N THR A 47 -3.83 -11.43 6.38
CA THR A 47 -4.76 -12.51 6.73
C THR A 47 -6.04 -11.96 7.35
N THR A 48 -7.18 -12.63 7.14
CA THR A 48 -8.48 -12.22 7.71
C THR A 48 -8.54 -12.34 9.23
N ALA A 49 -7.69 -13.18 9.83
CA ALA A 49 -7.72 -13.51 11.25
C ALA A 49 -6.92 -12.54 12.13
N ALA A 50 -6.28 -11.53 11.54
CA ALA A 50 -5.33 -10.73 12.27
C ALA A 50 -5.73 -9.27 12.36
N THR A 51 -5.72 -8.80 13.60
CA THR A 51 -5.42 -7.43 14.05
C THR A 51 -4.04 -6.94 13.58
N ASP A 52 -3.52 -7.50 12.47
CA ASP A 52 -2.19 -7.21 11.96
C ASP A 52 -2.19 -5.77 11.47
N LYS A 53 -1.21 -5.02 11.96
CA LYS A 53 -0.93 -3.69 11.43
C LYS A 53 -0.46 -3.85 9.98
N ILE A 54 -1.38 -3.63 9.06
CA ILE A 54 -1.06 -3.55 7.63
C ILE A 54 -0.07 -2.41 7.43
N VAL A 55 0.97 -2.73 6.68
CA VAL A 55 1.93 -1.74 6.19
C VAL A 55 1.80 -1.62 4.69
N VAL A 56 1.99 -0.42 4.19
CA VAL A 56 1.95 -0.12 2.75
C VAL A 56 3.35 0.04 2.21
N LEU A 57 3.65 -0.60 1.08
CA LEU A 57 4.96 -0.54 0.44
C LEU A 57 5.17 0.82 -0.23
N THR A 58 6.27 1.49 0.13
CA THR A 58 6.54 2.90 -0.20
C THR A 58 8.03 3.15 -0.34
N THR A 59 8.77 2.23 -0.96
CA THR A 59 10.21 2.42 -1.18
C THR A 59 10.44 3.74 -1.93
N PRO A 60 11.40 4.60 -1.56
CA PRO A 60 11.64 5.81 -2.35
C PRO A 60 12.10 5.41 -3.76
N PHE A 61 11.47 5.98 -4.78
CA PHE A 61 11.94 5.87 -6.16
C PHE A 61 12.88 7.03 -6.48
N HIS A 62 14.02 6.73 -7.08
CA HIS A 62 14.95 7.73 -7.59
C HIS A 62 15.38 7.32 -9.00
N PRO A 63 15.00 8.07 -10.05
CA PRO A 63 15.40 7.75 -11.42
C PRO A 63 16.87 8.11 -11.62
N TYR A 64 17.68 7.17 -12.10
CA TYR A 64 19.06 7.42 -12.52
C TYR A 64 19.19 7.72 -14.02
N SER A 65 18.10 7.55 -14.75
CA SER A 65 18.01 7.79 -16.18
C SER A 65 16.68 8.47 -16.51
N PRO A 66 16.62 9.38 -17.51
CA PRO A 66 15.37 9.98 -17.97
C PRO A 66 14.39 8.97 -18.60
N LEU A 67 14.85 7.74 -18.88
CA LEU A 67 14.00 6.65 -19.37
C LEU A 67 13.29 5.89 -18.25
N GLU A 68 13.71 6.07 -17.00
CA GLU A 68 13.09 5.41 -15.84
C GLU A 68 11.87 6.20 -15.37
N ASN A 69 10.76 5.50 -15.19
CA ASN A 69 9.53 6.07 -14.68
C ASN A 69 9.07 5.31 -13.44
N GLU A 70 8.53 6.04 -12.47
CA GLU A 70 8.03 5.46 -11.23
C GLU A 70 6.88 4.46 -11.46
N LYS A 71 6.08 4.66 -12.52
CA LYS A 71 5.01 3.71 -12.90
C LYS A 71 5.53 2.30 -13.22
N ASP A 72 6.76 2.21 -13.73
CA ASP A 72 7.41 0.96 -14.14
C ASP A 72 8.29 0.40 -13.00
N PHE A 73 8.32 1.07 -11.85
CA PHE A 73 9.15 0.69 -10.72
C PHE A 73 8.59 -0.55 -10.02
N VAL A 74 9.42 -1.60 -9.95
CA VAL A 74 9.08 -2.88 -9.32
C VAL A 74 9.92 -3.08 -8.08
N LEU A 75 9.26 -3.42 -6.98
CA LEU A 75 9.90 -3.81 -5.74
C LEU A 75 10.34 -5.27 -5.84
N LYS A 76 11.65 -5.48 -5.94
CA LYS A 76 12.23 -6.81 -6.20
C LYS A 76 12.20 -7.72 -4.96
N ALA A 77 11.91 -8.99 -5.21
CA ALA A 77 12.01 -10.06 -4.22
C ALA A 77 13.42 -10.16 -3.62
N GLY A 78 13.51 -10.54 -2.36
CA GLY A 78 14.79 -10.76 -1.68
C GLY A 78 15.61 -9.50 -1.37
N VAL A 79 15.18 -8.32 -1.81
CA VAL A 79 15.81 -7.04 -1.48
C VAL A 79 15.01 -6.34 -0.37
N PRO A 80 15.67 -5.73 0.63
CA PRO A 80 14.97 -4.94 1.63
C PRO A 80 14.22 -3.75 1.02
N GLN A 81 12.92 -3.66 1.29
CA GLN A 81 12.02 -2.58 0.87
C GLN A 81 11.58 -1.75 2.08
N ARG A 82 11.00 -0.57 1.83
CA ARG A 82 10.41 0.28 2.87
C ARG A 82 8.90 0.14 2.86
N ALA A 83 8.32 0.11 4.05
CA ALA A 83 6.88 0.19 4.24
C ALA A 83 6.53 1.16 5.37
N HIS A 84 5.37 1.79 5.27
CA HIS A 84 4.82 2.63 6.35
C HIS A 84 3.69 1.92 7.06
N TYR A 85 3.65 2.08 8.38
CA TYR A 85 2.43 1.83 9.12
C TYR A 85 1.39 2.88 8.77
N LEU A 86 0.15 2.43 8.64
CA LEU A 86 -0.99 3.31 8.46
C LEU A 86 -1.77 3.37 9.77
N THR A 87 -2.18 4.58 10.14
CA THR A 87 -2.94 4.88 11.34
C THR A 87 -4.21 5.64 10.98
N SER A 88 -5.24 5.55 11.82
CA SER A 88 -6.51 6.25 11.60
C SER A 88 -6.27 7.75 11.35
N GLY A 89 -6.87 8.26 10.27
CA GLY A 89 -6.73 9.64 9.81
C GLY A 89 -5.59 9.90 8.81
N ASP A 90 -4.76 8.90 8.51
CA ASP A 90 -3.78 8.96 7.42
C ASP A 90 -4.51 8.96 6.06
N ILE A 91 -3.91 9.65 5.08
CA ILE A 91 -4.39 9.77 3.71
C ILE A 91 -3.28 9.39 2.75
N ILE A 92 -3.57 8.44 1.86
CA ILE A 92 -2.70 8.02 0.78
C ILE A 92 -3.47 8.05 -0.54
N THR A 93 -2.78 8.29 -1.64
CA THR A 93 -3.36 8.13 -2.97
C THR A 93 -2.68 6.97 -3.67
N VAL A 94 -3.46 6.04 -4.20
CA VAL A 94 -2.98 4.85 -4.91
C VAL A 94 -3.54 4.79 -6.32
N THR A 95 -2.90 4.06 -7.21
CA THR A 95 -3.44 3.80 -8.55
C THR A 95 -4.57 2.77 -8.49
N GLU A 96 -5.56 2.89 -9.40
CA GLU A 96 -6.74 2.01 -9.45
C GLU A 96 -6.37 0.51 -9.54
N ASP A 97 -5.22 0.17 -10.16
CA ASP A 97 -4.75 -1.22 -10.30
C ASP A 97 -4.37 -1.90 -8.97
N LEU A 98 -4.22 -1.14 -7.89
CA LEU A 98 -3.95 -1.64 -6.54
C LEU A 98 -5.22 -2.01 -5.78
N ILE A 99 -6.40 -1.75 -6.35
CA ILE A 99 -7.71 -2.05 -5.79
C ILE A 99 -8.42 -3.05 -6.71
N GLU A 100 -8.85 -4.16 -6.14
CA GLU A 100 -9.71 -5.13 -6.81
C GLU A 100 -11.17 -4.66 -6.75
N GLY A 101 -11.82 -4.62 -7.92
CA GLY A 101 -13.16 -4.08 -8.09
C GLY A 101 -13.16 -2.70 -8.74
N SER A 102 -14.31 -2.03 -8.74
CA SER A 102 -14.46 -0.68 -9.28
C SER A 102 -14.64 0.31 -8.13
N PRO A 103 -13.63 1.12 -7.79
CA PRO A 103 -13.72 2.05 -6.67
C PRO A 103 -14.82 3.09 -6.93
N VAL A 104 -15.59 3.38 -5.87
CA VAL A 104 -16.64 4.40 -5.86
C VAL A 104 -16.37 5.35 -4.70
N LYS A 105 -16.46 6.64 -4.95
CA LYS A 105 -16.30 7.69 -3.93
C LYS A 105 -17.25 7.47 -2.76
N ASN A 106 -16.78 7.74 -1.55
CA ASN A 106 -17.48 7.56 -0.26
C ASN A 106 -17.84 6.09 0.06
N GLN A 107 -17.14 5.12 -0.54
CA GLN A 107 -17.29 3.70 -0.22
C GLN A 107 -16.00 3.11 0.36
N PHE A 108 -16.09 1.86 0.79
CA PHE A 108 -15.04 1.22 1.58
C PHE A 108 -14.08 0.44 0.70
N VAL A 109 -12.84 0.39 1.17
CA VAL A 109 -11.78 -0.45 0.65
C VAL A 109 -11.08 -1.10 1.84
N SER A 110 -10.71 -2.36 1.73
CA SER A 110 -10.04 -3.09 2.82
C SER A 110 -9.01 -4.07 2.30
N ALA A 111 -8.06 -4.46 3.15
CA ALA A 111 -7.20 -5.57 2.83
C ALA A 111 -7.99 -6.89 2.77
N GLN A 112 -7.46 -7.86 2.04
CA GLN A 112 -8.07 -9.16 1.83
C GLN A 112 -7.10 -10.29 2.17
N ASP A 113 -7.68 -11.39 2.65
CA ASP A 113 -6.94 -12.60 3.01
C ASP A 113 -6.11 -13.12 1.83
N GLY A 114 -4.82 -13.32 2.04
CA GLY A 114 -3.88 -13.87 1.06
C GLY A 114 -3.59 -12.95 -0.13
N LYS A 115 -3.89 -11.64 -0.05
CA LYS A 115 -3.81 -10.73 -1.19
C LYS A 115 -3.18 -9.39 -0.83
N GLU A 116 -2.23 -8.95 -1.65
CA GLU A 116 -1.51 -7.68 -1.45
C GLU A 116 -2.18 -6.46 -2.12
N LYS A 117 -3.27 -6.71 -2.86
CA LYS A 117 -4.17 -5.67 -3.37
C LYS A 117 -5.32 -5.49 -2.41
N LEU A 118 -5.76 -4.25 -2.27
CA LEU A 118 -6.98 -3.94 -1.53
C LEU A 118 -8.21 -4.39 -2.31
N LYS A 119 -9.35 -4.52 -1.63
CA LYS A 119 -10.63 -4.90 -2.20
C LYS A 119 -11.68 -3.83 -1.92
N PHE A 120 -12.39 -3.42 -2.96
CA PHE A 120 -13.54 -2.56 -2.87
C PHE A 120 -14.75 -3.25 -2.22
N SER A 121 -15.53 -2.49 -1.45
CA SER A 121 -16.79 -2.91 -0.84
C SER A 121 -17.78 -1.76 -0.72
N ALA A 122 -19.01 -1.99 -1.16
CA ALA A 122 -20.10 -1.02 -1.02
C ALA A 122 -20.64 -0.93 0.42
N THR A 123 -20.40 -1.95 1.24
CA THR A 123 -20.76 -1.97 2.67
C THR A 123 -19.50 -1.98 3.52
N SER A 124 -19.59 -1.51 4.77
CA SER A 124 -18.47 -1.59 5.70
C SER A 124 -18.02 -3.04 5.83
N PRO A 125 -16.76 -3.36 5.50
CA PRO A 125 -16.24 -4.70 5.70
C PRO A 125 -16.09 -4.98 7.20
N THR A 126 -16.03 -6.26 7.57
CA THR A 126 -15.73 -6.71 8.93
C THR A 126 -14.22 -6.77 9.21
N ALA A 127 -13.39 -6.28 8.29
CA ALA A 127 -11.94 -6.31 8.39
C ALA A 127 -11.44 -5.18 9.31
N ASP A 128 -10.33 -5.43 10.01
CA ASP A 128 -9.81 -4.50 11.03
C ASP A 128 -9.13 -3.25 10.44
N THR A 129 -8.66 -3.29 9.19
CA THR A 129 -8.16 -2.09 8.49
C THR A 129 -9.11 -1.72 7.36
N ILE A 130 -9.81 -0.61 7.57
CA ILE A 130 -10.81 -0.08 6.66
C ILE A 130 -10.34 1.27 6.15
N PHE A 131 -10.39 1.44 4.84
CA PHE A 131 -10.24 2.71 4.17
C PHE A 131 -11.59 3.20 3.68
N VAL A 132 -11.77 4.51 3.63
CA VAL A 132 -12.81 5.17 2.85
C VAL A 132 -12.17 5.84 1.66
N ILE A 133 -12.80 5.71 0.50
CA ILE A 133 -12.43 6.46 -0.70
C ILE A 133 -12.93 7.90 -0.54
N ASP A 134 -12.04 8.81 -0.17
CA ASP A 134 -12.33 10.23 -0.03
C ASP A 134 -12.57 10.87 -1.42
N ASP A 135 -11.78 10.47 -2.42
CA ASP A 135 -11.90 10.99 -3.77
C ASP A 135 -11.36 10.03 -4.84
N ILE A 136 -11.76 10.29 -6.08
CA ILE A 136 -11.26 9.62 -7.28
C ILE A 136 -10.75 10.71 -8.22
N GLU A 137 -9.43 10.84 -8.30
CA GLU A 137 -8.78 11.80 -9.18
C GLU A 137 -8.86 11.31 -10.63
N PRO A 138 -9.24 12.19 -11.58
CA PRO A 138 -9.24 11.83 -12.98
C PRO A 138 -7.81 11.60 -13.48
N SER A 139 -7.64 10.65 -14.40
CA SER A 139 -6.35 10.21 -14.94
C SER A 139 -5.45 11.35 -15.46
N VAL A 140 -6.05 12.41 -16.02
CA VAL A 140 -5.33 13.56 -16.56
C VAL A 140 -4.64 14.44 -15.51
N SER A 141 -5.06 14.35 -14.24
CA SER A 141 -4.47 15.10 -13.13
C SER A 141 -3.68 14.21 -12.16
N SER A 142 -3.68 12.90 -12.36
CA SER A 142 -3.08 11.92 -11.46
C SER A 142 -1.94 11.13 -12.10
N PHE A 143 -1.22 10.35 -11.28
CA PHE A 143 -0.11 9.44 -11.58
C PHE A 143 0.17 9.14 -13.07
N TYR A 144 0.92 10.01 -13.76
CA TYR A 144 1.38 9.75 -15.14
C TYR A 144 0.27 9.30 -16.13
N GLY A 145 -0.96 9.79 -15.97
CA GLY A 145 -2.09 9.39 -16.82
C GLY A 145 -2.92 8.21 -16.30
N GLU A 146 -2.64 7.71 -15.09
CA GLU A 146 -3.45 6.72 -14.39
C GLU A 146 -4.34 7.39 -13.35
N LYS A 147 -5.57 6.89 -13.15
CA LYS A 147 -6.49 7.42 -12.12
C LYS A 147 -5.91 7.21 -10.72
N GLY A 148 -6.01 8.25 -9.89
CA GLY A 148 -5.67 8.20 -8.47
C GLY A 148 -6.90 7.94 -7.61
N ILE A 149 -6.78 7.04 -6.63
CA ILE A 149 -7.80 6.77 -5.62
C ILE A 149 -7.28 7.27 -4.28
N VAL A 150 -7.92 8.29 -3.73
CA VAL A 150 -7.56 8.88 -2.44
C VAL A 150 -8.23 8.08 -1.35
N LEU A 151 -7.42 7.44 -0.49
CA LEU A 151 -7.85 6.57 0.58
C LEU A 151 -7.53 7.23 1.93
N ARG A 152 -8.54 7.31 2.79
CA ARG A 152 -8.39 7.68 4.20
C ARG A 152 -8.55 6.45 5.07
N VAL A 153 -7.61 6.24 5.99
CA VAL A 153 -7.68 5.18 7.00
C VAL A 153 -8.70 5.58 8.07
N LEU A 154 -9.62 4.67 8.40
CA LEU A 154 -10.60 4.85 9.48
C LEU A 154 -10.04 4.49 10.85
#